data_AF-A0A4Y9K4P9-F1
#
_entry.id   AF-A0A4Y9K4P9-F1
#
_cell.length_a   1.000
_cell.length_b   1.000
_cell.length_c   1.000
_cell.angle_alpha   90.00
_cell.angle_beta   90.00
_cell.angle_gamma   90.00
#
_symmetry.space_group_name_H-M   'P 1'
#
loop_
_entity.id
_entity.type
_entity.pdbx_description
1 polymer ?
#
loop_
_entity_poly.entity_id
_entity_poly.type
_entity_poly.pdbx_seq_one_letter_code
_entity_poly.pdbx_strand_id
1 'polypeptide(L)'
;MKEWVLVKDLVGVGGLAGTPQGVAQRAKKENWQRRRVAGVKGNVFEYYVGDMPESVRQALGFTAVHFSEPPHDYVIHTRSGGELGLDIKAGKMNRQELEQALRMIEQALGLMPAQSQPQKSEIDKLNNHEKDLIRYYRKSSDDGRIAIMNLAETMAGLNREKETLEPFEAYKVA
;
A
#
# COMPACT_ATOMS: atom_id res chain seq x y z
N MET A 1 21.44 -14.08 3.97
CA MET A 1 22.33 -12.91 4.21
C MET A 1 22.97 -13.07 5.58
N LYS A 2 24.17 -12.51 5.84
CA LYS A 2 24.81 -12.57 7.16
C LYS A 2 24.20 -11.49 8.06
N GLU A 3 23.33 -11.90 8.97
CA GLU A 3 22.60 -10.98 9.87
C GLU A 3 23.31 -10.70 11.20
N TRP A 4 24.47 -11.33 11.41
CA TRP A 4 25.23 -11.29 12.66
C TRP A 4 26.64 -10.79 12.40
N VAL A 5 27.08 -9.80 13.17
CA VAL A 5 28.39 -9.15 13.01
C VAL A 5 29.19 -9.26 14.30
N LEU A 6 30.48 -9.55 14.18
CA LEU A 6 31.38 -9.65 15.32
C LEU A 6 31.69 -8.27 15.90
N VAL A 7 31.88 -8.19 17.22
CA VAL A 7 32.23 -6.92 17.90
C VAL A 7 33.45 -6.23 17.28
N LYS A 8 34.47 -7.01 16.89
CA LYS A 8 35.68 -6.47 16.27
C LYS A 8 35.41 -5.69 14.97
N ASP A 9 34.37 -6.07 14.24
CA ASP A 9 33.99 -5.47 12.97
C ASP A 9 33.05 -4.27 13.17
N LEU A 10 32.59 -4.02 14.41
CA LEU A 10 31.75 -2.88 14.80
C LEU A 10 32.58 -1.72 15.40
N VAL A 11 33.85 -1.95 15.70
CA VAL A 11 34.70 -0.94 16.34
C VAL A 11 34.95 0.22 15.37
N GLY A 12 34.60 1.44 15.79
CA GLY A 12 34.81 2.65 14.97
C GLY A 12 33.85 2.79 13.78
N VAL A 13 32.84 1.93 13.64
CA VAL A 13 31.88 1.95 12.53
C VAL A 13 30.70 2.87 12.86
N GLY A 14 30.30 3.74 11.92
CA GLY A 14 29.05 4.51 12.03
C GLY A 14 28.90 5.39 13.29
N GLY A 15 30.01 5.88 13.85
CA GLY A 15 30.04 6.66 15.09
C GLY A 15 30.05 5.81 16.38
N LEU A 16 30.36 4.51 16.28
CA LEU A 16 30.63 3.66 17.44
C LEU A 16 32.00 3.96 18.06
N ALA A 17 32.12 3.63 19.34
CA ALA A 17 33.38 3.79 20.06
C ALA A 17 34.50 2.99 19.38
N GLY A 18 35.72 3.55 19.37
CA GLY A 18 36.94 2.87 18.88
C GLY A 18 37.41 1.72 19.76
N THR A 19 36.61 1.27 20.74
CA THR A 19 36.93 0.14 21.61
C THR A 19 35.78 -0.88 21.66
N PRO A 20 36.06 -2.20 21.69
CA PRO A 20 35.05 -3.25 21.85
C PRO A 20 34.16 -3.07 23.08
N GLN A 21 34.72 -2.55 24.17
CA GLN A 21 33.98 -2.29 25.41
C GLN A 21 32.94 -1.19 25.23
N GLY A 22 33.27 -0.12 24.51
CA GLY A 22 32.33 0.97 24.21
C GLY A 22 31.17 0.50 23.34
N VAL A 23 31.45 -0.36 22.35
CA VAL A 23 30.40 -1.02 21.54
C VAL A 23 29.51 -1.89 22.42
N ALA A 24 30.09 -2.72 23.32
CA ALA A 24 29.30 -3.57 24.22
C ALA A 24 28.43 -2.79 25.21
N GLN A 25 28.92 -1.66 25.72
CA GLN A 25 28.14 -0.76 26.59
C GLN A 25 26.96 -0.15 25.83
N ARG A 26 27.18 0.30 24.60
CA ARG A 26 26.11 0.85 23.75
C ARG A 26 25.08 -0.21 23.38
N ALA A 27 25.54 -1.40 23.00
CA ALA A 27 24.67 -2.54 22.73
C ALA A 27 23.84 -2.95 23.95
N LYS A 28 24.38 -2.81 25.16
CA LYS A 28 23.62 -3.03 26.40
C LYS A 28 22.61 -1.92 26.67
N LYS A 29 22.96 -0.66 26.41
CA LYS A 29 22.07 0.50 26.57
C LYS A 29 20.88 0.46 25.59
N GLU A 30 21.14 0.01 24.37
CA GLU A 30 20.16 -0.08 23.28
C GLU A 30 19.55 -1.50 23.14
N ASN A 31 19.84 -2.41 24.08
CA ASN A 31 19.31 -3.78 24.15
C ASN A 31 19.49 -4.62 22.86
N TRP A 32 20.64 -4.52 22.20
CA TRP A 32 20.91 -5.30 20.99
C TRP A 32 20.99 -6.80 21.29
N GLN A 33 20.41 -7.60 20.40
CA GLN A 33 20.52 -9.04 20.45
C GLN A 33 21.97 -9.47 20.23
N ARG A 34 22.44 -10.36 21.12
CA ARG A 34 23.78 -10.92 21.06
C ARG A 34 23.76 -12.42 21.20
N ARG A 35 24.65 -13.10 20.49
CA ARG A 35 24.88 -14.54 20.62
C ARG A 35 26.36 -14.84 20.80
N ARG A 36 26.66 -15.95 21.46
CA ARG A 36 28.03 -16.42 21.63
C ARG A 36 28.44 -17.24 20.41
N VAL A 37 29.64 -17.00 19.88
CA VAL A 37 30.17 -17.80 18.77
C VAL A 37 30.62 -19.16 19.29
N ALA A 38 30.05 -20.24 18.77
CA ALA A 38 30.45 -21.60 19.10
C ALA A 38 31.81 -21.93 18.46
N GLY A 39 32.68 -22.63 19.19
CA GLY A 39 33.96 -23.13 18.66
C GLY A 39 35.14 -22.16 18.72
N VAL A 40 35.00 -20.97 19.32
CA VAL A 40 36.11 -20.01 19.49
C VAL A 40 36.58 -19.98 20.94
N LYS A 41 37.90 -20.00 21.15
CA LYS A 41 38.53 -19.93 22.48
C LYS A 41 38.35 -18.52 23.06
N GLY A 42 37.28 -18.32 23.83
CA GLY A 42 36.98 -17.07 24.54
C GLY A 42 35.49 -16.76 24.67
N ASN A 43 35.17 -15.63 25.30
CA ASN A 43 33.82 -15.06 25.35
C ASN A 43 33.60 -14.10 24.17
N VAL A 44 33.56 -14.65 22.96
CA VAL A 44 33.34 -13.87 21.74
C VAL A 44 31.84 -13.81 21.45
N PHE A 45 31.34 -12.59 21.25
CA PHE A 45 29.94 -12.33 20.94
C PHE A 45 29.78 -11.73 19.55
N GLU A 46 28.68 -12.11 18.90
CA GLU A 46 28.14 -11.49 17.70
C GLU A 46 26.86 -10.73 18.05
N TYR A 47 26.61 -9.65 17.32
CA TYR A 47 25.43 -8.80 17.48
C TYR A 47 24.58 -8.81 16.21
N TYR A 48 23.27 -8.78 16.40
CA TYR A 48 22.32 -8.73 15.29
C TYR A 48 22.31 -7.34 14.65
N VAL A 49 22.43 -7.30 13.32
CA VAL A 49 22.54 -6.03 12.56
C VAL A 49 21.25 -5.22 12.60
N GLY A 50 20.08 -5.88 12.69
CA GLY A 50 18.79 -5.19 12.67
C GLY A 50 18.57 -4.26 13.87
N ASP A 51 19.18 -4.57 15.02
CA ASP A 51 19.09 -3.76 16.24
C ASP A 51 20.06 -2.57 16.25
N MET A 52 20.97 -2.50 15.27
CA MET A 52 21.98 -1.45 15.21
C MET A 52 21.40 -0.14 14.64
N PRO A 53 21.93 1.02 15.06
CA PRO A 53 21.58 2.32 14.51
C PRO A 53 21.79 2.38 13.01
N GLU A 54 20.96 3.18 12.34
CA GLU A 54 21.04 3.38 10.89
C GLU A 54 22.44 3.80 10.42
N SER A 55 23.13 4.66 11.19
CA SER A 55 24.51 5.08 10.90
C SER A 55 25.51 3.90 10.88
N VAL A 56 25.29 2.90 11.72
CA VAL A 56 26.11 1.68 11.80
C VAL A 56 25.75 0.73 10.68
N ARG A 57 24.46 0.53 10.39
CA ARG A 57 23.99 -0.32 9.30
C ARG A 57 24.50 0.16 7.94
N GLN A 58 24.38 1.47 7.68
CA GLN A 58 24.91 2.11 6.48
C GLN A 58 26.43 1.94 6.34
N ALA A 59 27.18 2.16 7.43
CA ALA A 59 28.63 2.04 7.40
C ALA A 59 29.10 0.57 7.25
N LEU A 60 28.31 -0.39 7.68
CA LEU A 60 28.52 -1.82 7.43
C LEU A 60 28.09 -2.26 6.02
N GLY A 61 27.55 -1.36 5.20
CA GLY A 61 27.03 -1.68 3.87
C GLY A 61 25.68 -2.39 3.89
N PHE A 62 25.04 -2.51 5.06
CA PHE A 62 23.62 -2.79 5.16
C PHE A 62 22.89 -1.47 4.91
N THR A 63 22.96 -0.99 3.67
CA THR A 63 21.95 -0.04 3.19
C THR A 63 20.63 -0.80 3.25
N ALA A 64 19.87 -0.59 4.32
CA ALA A 64 18.44 -0.47 4.14
C ALA A 64 18.31 0.49 2.96
N VAL A 65 17.76 0.01 1.86
CA VAL A 65 17.40 0.87 0.75
C VAL A 65 16.39 1.82 1.34
N HIS A 66 16.89 2.93 1.89
CA HIS A 66 16.09 3.99 2.43
C HIS A 66 15.55 4.67 1.18
N PHE A 67 14.48 4.11 0.63
CA PHE A 67 13.53 4.92 -0.11
C PHE A 67 13.15 6.04 0.86
N SER A 68 13.74 7.21 0.63
CA SER A 68 13.30 8.45 1.25
C SER A 68 11.85 8.62 0.84
N GLU A 69 10.92 8.33 1.75
CA GLU A 69 9.50 8.54 1.53
C GLU A 69 8.97 9.49 2.60
N PRO A 70 7.91 10.28 2.32
CA PRO A 70 6.67 9.75 1.73
C PRO A 70 6.00 10.67 0.67
N PRO A 71 4.95 10.24 -0.08
CA PRO A 71 3.99 9.20 0.31
C PRO A 71 3.49 8.30 -0.84
N HIS A 72 4.02 7.08 -0.96
CA HIS A 72 3.18 6.00 -1.42
C HIS A 72 2.34 5.55 -0.22
N ASP A 73 1.03 5.88 -0.22
CA ASP A 73 0.14 5.64 0.94
C ASP A 73 0.06 4.14 1.36
N TYR A 74 0.58 3.21 0.56
CA TYR A 74 0.74 1.79 0.91
C TYR A 74 1.93 1.14 0.18
N VAL A 75 2.84 0.50 0.94
CA VAL A 75 3.90 -0.37 0.40
C VAL A 75 3.54 -1.82 0.72
N ILE A 76 3.21 -2.62 -0.31
CA ILE A 76 2.88 -4.03 -0.15
C ILE A 76 4.18 -4.85 -0.22
N HIS A 77 4.56 -5.44 0.90
CA HIS A 77 5.70 -6.35 0.98
C HIS A 77 5.21 -7.77 0.77
N THR A 78 5.71 -8.44 -0.26
CA THR A 78 5.39 -9.85 -0.53
C THR A 78 6.33 -10.79 0.24
N ARG A 79 5.87 -12.00 0.60
CA ARG A 79 6.68 -13.01 1.32
C ARG A 79 7.96 -13.42 0.56
N SER A 80 8.06 -13.15 -0.74
CA SER A 80 9.24 -13.41 -1.58
C SER A 80 10.23 -12.24 -1.68
N GLY A 81 9.95 -11.10 -1.03
CA GLY A 81 10.85 -9.94 -1.02
C GLY A 81 10.77 -9.03 -2.25
N GLY A 82 9.71 -9.13 -3.06
CA GLY A 82 9.44 -8.15 -4.12
C GLY A 82 8.72 -6.93 -3.55
N GLU A 83 9.25 -5.73 -3.83
CA GLU A 83 8.66 -4.43 -3.49
C GLU A 83 7.87 -3.86 -4.67
N LEU A 84 6.62 -3.44 -4.44
CA LEU A 84 5.80 -2.72 -5.40
C LEU A 84 5.25 -1.46 -4.75
N GLY A 85 5.71 -0.30 -5.22
CA GLY A 85 5.14 1.01 -4.85
C GLY A 85 3.88 1.29 -5.66
N LEU A 86 2.81 1.71 -4.99
CA LEU A 86 1.55 2.16 -5.61
C LEU A 86 1.37 3.66 -5.34
N ASP A 87 1.40 4.50 -6.39
CA ASP A 87 1.11 5.94 -6.28
C ASP A 87 -0.40 6.20 -6.35
N ILE A 88 -1.03 6.35 -5.19
CA ILE A 88 -2.46 6.65 -5.09
C ILE A 88 -2.72 8.15 -5.28
N LYS A 89 -1.72 9.02 -5.09
CA LYS A 89 -1.90 10.49 -5.10
C LYS A 89 -1.83 11.10 -6.49
N ALA A 90 -1.23 10.42 -7.46
CA ALA A 90 -1.18 10.90 -8.84
C ALA A 90 -2.53 10.80 -9.60
N GLY A 91 -3.55 10.10 -9.06
CA GLY A 91 -4.82 9.88 -9.75
C GLY A 91 -4.70 9.19 -11.13
N LYS A 92 -3.49 8.70 -11.46
CA LYS A 92 -3.12 8.03 -12.70
C LYS A 92 -2.59 6.65 -12.37
N MET A 93 -3.46 5.84 -11.80
CA MET A 93 -3.20 4.42 -11.64
C MET A 93 -3.37 3.76 -13.01
N ASN A 94 -2.27 3.29 -13.62
CA ASN A 94 -2.37 2.58 -14.88
C ASN A 94 -3.09 1.25 -14.62
N ARG A 95 -4.14 0.96 -15.40
CA ARG A 95 -4.94 -0.26 -15.23
C ARG A 95 -4.05 -1.51 -15.25
N GLN A 96 -2.99 -1.49 -16.04
CA GLN A 96 -2.04 -2.59 -16.15
C GLN A 96 -1.23 -2.80 -14.86
N GLU A 97 -0.79 -1.73 -14.21
CA GLU A 97 -0.04 -1.81 -12.95
C GLU A 97 -0.93 -2.34 -11.81
N LEU A 98 -2.20 -1.93 -11.80
CA LEU A 98 -3.20 -2.46 -10.87
C LEU A 98 -3.48 -3.95 -11.11
N GLU A 99 -3.69 -4.35 -12.36
CA GLU A 99 -3.91 -5.76 -12.74
C GLU A 99 -2.68 -6.61 -12.37
N GLN A 100 -1.47 -6.09 -12.55
CA GLN A 100 -0.24 -6.78 -12.17
C GLN A 100 -0.13 -6.92 -10.64
N ALA A 101 -0.39 -5.85 -9.89
CA ALA A 101 -0.36 -5.86 -8.42
C ALA A 101 -1.34 -6.86 -7.82
N LEU A 102 -2.58 -6.90 -8.33
CA LEU A 102 -3.60 -7.87 -7.92
C LEU A 102 -3.14 -9.31 -8.14
N ARG A 103 -2.60 -9.62 -9.33
CA ARG A 103 -2.08 -10.97 -9.63
C ARG A 103 -0.98 -11.40 -8.67
N MET A 104 -0.11 -10.49 -8.27
CA MET A 104 1.00 -10.80 -7.35
C MET A 104 0.51 -11.07 -5.93
N ILE A 105 -0.56 -10.39 -5.48
CA ILE A 105 -1.19 -10.64 -4.19
C ILE A 105 -1.90 -12.00 -4.17
N GLU A 106 -2.67 -12.31 -5.23
CA GLU A 106 -3.36 -13.60 -5.36
C GLU A 106 -2.37 -14.78 -5.29
N GLN A 107 -1.25 -14.67 -6.01
CA GLN A 107 -0.17 -15.66 -5.97
C GLN A 107 0.46 -15.79 -4.57
N ALA A 108 0.74 -14.68 -3.89
CA ALA A 108 1.32 -14.70 -2.55
C ALA A 108 0.41 -15.32 -1.49
N LEU A 109 -0.91 -15.23 -1.68
CA LEU A 109 -1.93 -15.84 -0.83
C LEU A 109 -2.26 -17.29 -1.22
N GLY A 110 -1.69 -17.81 -2.32
CA GLY A 110 -1.95 -19.16 -2.82
C GLY A 110 -3.35 -19.32 -3.43
N LEU A 111 -4.03 -18.23 -3.73
CA LEU A 111 -5.29 -18.23 -4.46
C LEU A 111 -4.93 -18.41 -5.94
N MET A 112 -5.31 -19.55 -6.52
CA MET A 112 -5.18 -19.75 -7.97
C MET A 112 -5.93 -18.60 -8.67
N PRO A 113 -5.38 -18.02 -9.75
CA PRO A 113 -6.06 -16.95 -10.47
C PRO A 113 -7.39 -17.53 -10.91
N ALA A 114 -8.47 -16.97 -10.38
CA ALA A 114 -9.79 -17.38 -10.81
C ALA A 114 -9.85 -17.13 -12.32
N GLN A 115 -9.90 -18.20 -13.12
CA GLN A 115 -10.19 -18.13 -14.55
C GLN A 115 -11.62 -17.64 -14.83
N SER A 116 -12.31 -17.15 -13.80
CA SER A 116 -13.52 -16.37 -13.94
C SER A 116 -13.19 -15.15 -14.78
N GLN A 117 -13.67 -15.14 -16.02
CA GLN A 117 -13.78 -13.93 -16.83
C GLN A 117 -14.22 -12.79 -15.92
N PRO A 118 -13.59 -11.60 -16.04
CA PRO A 118 -13.94 -10.45 -15.21
C PRO A 118 -15.45 -10.29 -15.31
N GLN A 119 -16.15 -10.56 -14.21
CA GLN A 119 -17.59 -10.34 -14.13
C GLN A 119 -17.74 -8.87 -14.50
N LYS A 120 -18.34 -8.59 -15.68
CA LYS A 120 -18.50 -7.23 -16.20
C LYS A 120 -19.00 -6.39 -15.04
N SER A 121 -18.17 -5.44 -14.63
CA SER A 121 -18.49 -4.63 -13.48
C SER A 121 -19.82 -3.92 -13.76
N GLU A 122 -20.64 -3.65 -12.75
CA GLU A 122 -21.86 -2.84 -12.94
C GLU A 122 -21.55 -1.50 -13.65
N ILE A 123 -20.30 -1.03 -13.53
CA ILE A 123 -19.73 0.13 -14.23
C ILE A 123 -19.66 -0.05 -15.75
N ASP A 124 -19.48 -1.28 -16.23
CA ASP A 124 -19.46 -1.59 -17.67
C ASP A 124 -20.84 -1.54 -18.31
N LYS A 125 -21.93 -1.61 -17.52
CA LYS A 125 -23.32 -1.47 -17.99
C LYS A 125 -23.78 -0.02 -18.10
N LEU A 126 -23.07 0.92 -17.46
CA LEU A 126 -23.41 2.34 -17.47
C LEU A 126 -23.13 2.98 -18.84
N ASN A 127 -24.09 3.79 -19.30
CA ASN A 127 -23.98 4.59 -20.51
C ASN A 127 -23.04 5.80 -20.31
N ASN A 128 -22.68 6.50 -21.39
CA ASN A 128 -21.71 7.59 -21.33
C ASN A 128 -22.18 8.77 -20.45
N HIS A 129 -23.48 9.09 -20.48
CA HIS A 129 -24.05 10.16 -19.66
C HIS A 129 -23.99 9.81 -18.17
N GLU A 130 -24.30 8.56 -17.81
CA GLU A 130 -24.22 8.10 -16.44
C GLU A 130 -22.78 8.10 -15.92
N LYS A 131 -21.81 7.72 -16.76
CA LYS A 131 -20.37 7.80 -16.44
C LYS A 131 -19.92 9.25 -16.24
N ASP A 132 -20.41 10.18 -17.05
CA ASP A 132 -20.11 11.60 -16.91
C ASP A 132 -20.74 12.20 -15.65
N LEU A 133 -21.97 11.82 -15.29
CA LEU A 133 -22.59 12.21 -14.02
C LEU A 133 -21.77 11.77 -12.80
N ILE A 134 -21.32 10.51 -12.79
CA ILE A 134 -20.45 10.00 -11.74
C ILE A 134 -19.13 10.79 -11.68
N ARG A 135 -18.56 11.14 -12.84
CA ARG A 135 -17.34 11.95 -12.92
C ARG A 135 -17.56 13.36 -12.35
N TYR A 136 -18.65 14.03 -12.70
CA TYR A 136 -18.97 15.35 -12.17
C TYR A 136 -19.16 15.30 -10.67
N TYR A 137 -19.95 14.35 -10.16
CA TYR A 137 -20.17 14.17 -8.72
C TYR A 137 -18.85 14.00 -7.94
N ARG A 138 -17.93 13.16 -8.45
CA ARG A 138 -16.64 12.92 -7.79
C ARG A 138 -15.76 14.17 -7.74
N LYS A 139 -15.81 15.03 -8.76
CA LYS A 139 -15.00 16.25 -8.87
C LYS A 139 -15.61 17.47 -8.16
N SER A 140 -16.90 17.43 -7.82
CA SER A 140 -17.58 18.52 -7.12
C SER A 140 -17.15 18.61 -5.64
N SER A 141 -17.22 19.82 -5.08
CA SER A 141 -17.15 20.06 -3.64
C SER A 141 -18.31 19.39 -2.92
N ASP A 142 -18.23 19.25 -1.59
CA ASP A 142 -19.31 18.61 -0.82
C ASP A 142 -20.65 19.34 -0.97
N ASP A 143 -20.65 20.68 -0.97
CA ASP A 143 -21.85 21.48 -1.28
C ASP A 143 -22.36 21.21 -2.70
N GLY A 144 -21.46 21.06 -3.67
CA GLY A 144 -21.81 20.72 -5.04
C GLY A 144 -22.37 19.29 -5.19
N ARG A 145 -21.89 18.34 -4.39
CA ARG A 145 -22.40 16.97 -4.34
C ARG A 145 -23.80 16.93 -3.74
N ILE A 146 -24.04 17.67 -2.67
CA ILE A 146 -25.36 17.80 -2.05
C ILE A 146 -26.35 18.42 -3.04
N ALA A 147 -25.96 19.47 -3.76
CA ALA A 147 -26.81 20.08 -4.78
C ALA A 147 -27.16 19.13 -5.94
N ILE A 148 -26.17 18.38 -6.45
CA ILE A 148 -26.39 17.37 -7.49
C ILE A 148 -27.33 16.26 -7.00
N MET A 149 -27.17 15.82 -5.76
CA MET A 149 -28.03 14.79 -5.15
C MET A 149 -29.48 15.29 -5.01
N ASN A 150 -29.69 16.46 -4.43
CA ASN A 150 -31.04 17.04 -4.27
C ASN A 150 -31.73 17.27 -5.61
N LEU A 151 -30.98 17.70 -6.63
CA LEU A 151 -31.50 17.85 -7.99
C LEU A 151 -31.90 16.50 -8.58
N ALA A 152 -31.07 15.46 -8.41
CA ALA A 152 -31.38 14.11 -8.87
C ALA A 152 -32.62 13.54 -8.17
N GLU A 153 -32.78 13.77 -6.85
CA GLU A 153 -33.97 13.40 -6.09
C GLU A 153 -35.23 14.11 -6.62
N THR A 154 -35.13 15.42 -6.90
CA THR A 154 -36.24 16.20 -7.46
C THR A 154 -36.64 15.68 -8.85
N MET A 155 -35.68 15.41 -9.72
CA MET A 155 -35.94 14.86 -11.07
C MET A 155 -36.51 13.44 -11.01
N ALA A 156 -36.04 12.62 -10.07
CA ALA A 156 -36.60 11.28 -9.85
C ALA A 156 -38.06 11.35 -9.35
N GLY A 157 -38.38 12.31 -8.47
CA GLY A 157 -39.75 12.59 -8.04
C GLY A 157 -40.66 13.01 -9.19
N LEU A 158 -40.22 13.97 -10.01
CA LEU A 158 -40.98 14.46 -11.17
C LEU A 158 -41.19 13.38 -12.25
N ASN A 159 -40.20 12.50 -12.48
CA ASN A 159 -40.35 11.41 -13.43
C ASN A 159 -41.34 10.35 -12.94
N ARG A 160 -41.41 10.08 -11.63
CA ARG A 160 -42.44 9.20 -11.05
C ARG A 160 -43.84 9.78 -11.24
N GLU A 161 -43.99 11.10 -11.09
CA GLU A 161 -45.27 11.77 -11.36
C GLU A 161 -45.65 11.75 -12.84
N LYS A 162 -44.68 11.91 -13.76
CA LYS A 162 -44.93 11.79 -15.20
C LYS A 162 -45.27 10.37 -15.64
N GLU A 163 -44.64 9.34 -15.06
CA GLU A 163 -45.01 7.93 -15.28
C GLU A 163 -46.43 7.62 -14.79
N THR A 164 -46.92 8.32 -13.76
CA THR A 164 -48.31 8.21 -13.31
C THR A 164 -49.32 9.00 -14.17
N LEU A 165 -48.84 9.89 -15.04
CA LEU A 165 -49.66 10.78 -15.86
C LEU A 165 -49.60 10.45 -17.36
N GLU A 166 -49.07 9.28 -17.75
CA GLU A 166 -49.30 8.73 -19.09
C GLU A 166 -50.83 8.60 -19.30
N PRO A 167 -51.43 9.35 -20.25
CA PRO A 167 -52.87 9.56 -20.28
C PRO A 167 -53.63 8.30 -20.70
N PHE A 168 -54.77 8.08 -20.06
CA PHE A 168 -55.86 7.20 -20.46
C PHE A 168 -56.53 7.68 -21.79
N GLU A 169 -55.76 7.98 -22.83
CA GLU A 169 -56.27 8.30 -24.17
C GLU A 169 -56.42 7.02 -25.01
N ALA A 170 -57.22 6.06 -24.55
CA ALA A 170 -57.55 4.88 -25.36
C ALA A 170 -58.84 4.16 -24.95
N TYR A 171 -59.93 4.87 -24.66
CA TYR A 171 -61.26 4.26 -24.76
C TYR A 171 -62.21 5.19 -25.51
N LYS A 172 -62.09 5.18 -26.85
CA LYS A 172 -63.18 5.60 -27.72
C LYS A 172 -64.26 4.52 -27.70
N VAL A 173 -65.44 4.99 -27.29
CA VAL A 173 -66.80 4.53 -27.61
C VAL A 173 -66.89 3.51 -28.75
N ALA A 174 -67.50 2.36 -28.44
CA ALA A 174 -68.28 1.55 -29.37
C ALA A 174 -69.52 1.03 -28.63
#